data_AF-A0A359MTR7-F1
#
_entry.id   AF-A0A359MTR7-F1
#
_cell.length_a   1.000
_cell.length_b   1.000
_cell.length_c   1.000
_cell.angle_alpha   90.00
_cell.angle_beta   90.00
_cell.angle_gamma   90.00
#
_symmetry.space_group_name_H-M   'P 1'
#
loop_
_entity.id
_entity.type
_entity.pdbx_description
1 polymer ?
#
loop_
_entity_poly.entity_id
_entity_poly.type
_entity_poly.pdbx_seq_one_letter_code
_entity_poly.pdbx_strand_id
1 'polypeptide(L)'
;MQKRLFTSESVTEGHPDKICDQISDAVLDALLEQDPMSRVACETAITTGLVLVMGEITTNGYVDIQKIVRDTIREIGYDKSDYGFDANTCGVIVALDEQSKDIAMGVDSSLEVKENVAKDEDLSIGAGDQGMMFGYA
;
A
#
# COMPACT_ATOMS: atom_id res chain seq x y z
N MET A 1 12.72 44.18 1.50
CA MET A 1 12.58 42.70 1.59
C MET A 1 13.03 42.09 0.27
N GLN A 2 13.92 41.09 0.32
CA GLN A 2 14.25 40.28 -0.87
C GLN A 2 13.08 39.34 -1.18
N LYS A 3 12.68 39.27 -2.45
CA LYS A 3 11.70 38.26 -2.92
C LYS A 3 12.43 36.92 -3.09
N ARG A 4 11.76 35.82 -2.71
CA ARG A 4 12.21 34.44 -2.97
C ARG A 4 11.23 33.77 -3.92
N LEU A 5 11.73 32.85 -4.73
CA LEU A 5 10.92 31.97 -5.56
C LEU A 5 10.79 30.63 -4.85
N PHE A 6 9.58 30.09 -4.85
CA PHE A 6 9.25 28.77 -4.33
C PHE A 6 8.36 28.07 -5.35
N THR A 7 8.61 26.78 -5.58
CA THR A 7 7.90 25.98 -6.55
C THR A 7 7.53 24.64 -5.94
N SER A 8 6.34 24.15 -6.27
CA SER A 8 5.85 22.80 -5.97
C SER A 8 5.13 22.28 -7.22
N GLU A 9 4.97 20.96 -7.32
CA GLU A 9 4.29 20.30 -8.43
C GLU A 9 3.31 19.23 -7.92
N SER A 10 2.50 18.72 -8.84
CA SER A 10 1.53 17.67 -8.61
C SER A 10 1.31 16.90 -9.91
N VAL A 11 0.79 15.70 -9.80
CA VAL A 11 0.49 14.81 -10.93
C VAL A 11 -0.96 14.32 -10.83
N THR A 12 -1.52 13.87 -11.94
CA THR A 12 -2.89 13.34 -11.98
C THR A 12 -2.94 11.90 -11.46
N GLU A 13 -4.14 11.41 -11.18
CA GLU A 13 -4.40 10.00 -10.87
C GLU A 13 -3.93 9.01 -11.96
N GLY A 14 -3.82 9.47 -13.22
CA GLY A 14 -3.31 8.69 -14.34
C GLY A 14 -1.78 8.68 -14.47
N HIS A 15 -1.04 9.37 -13.60
CA HIS A 15 0.41 9.23 -13.56
C HIS A 15 0.77 7.80 -13.11
N PRO A 16 1.71 7.10 -13.75
CA PRO A 16 1.97 5.68 -13.45
C PRO A 16 2.28 5.42 -11.98
N ASP A 17 3.07 6.28 -11.33
CA ASP A 17 3.34 6.16 -9.89
C ASP A 17 2.05 6.29 -9.05
N LYS A 18 1.12 7.17 -9.44
CA LYS A 18 -0.17 7.31 -8.76
C LYS A 18 -1.15 6.19 -9.06
N ILE A 19 -1.02 5.52 -10.21
CA ILE A 19 -1.76 4.28 -10.47
C ILE A 19 -1.25 3.18 -9.53
N CYS A 20 0.07 3.06 -9.32
CA CYS A 20 0.64 2.12 -8.35
C CYS A 20 0.10 2.38 -6.93
N ASP A 21 0.16 3.64 -6.47
CA ASP A 21 -0.36 4.03 -5.15
C ASP A 21 -1.84 3.63 -5.00
N GLN A 22 -2.68 3.97 -5.99
CA GLN A 22 -4.11 3.67 -5.95
C GLN A 22 -4.41 2.16 -5.97
N ILE A 23 -3.65 1.36 -6.73
CA ILE A 23 -3.82 -0.10 -6.73
C ILE A 23 -3.44 -0.69 -5.37
N SER A 24 -2.31 -0.25 -4.81
CA SER A 24 -1.85 -0.70 -3.50
C SER A 24 -2.86 -0.37 -2.40
N ASP A 25 -3.39 0.86 -2.40
CA ASP A 25 -4.42 1.29 -1.44
C ASP A 25 -5.76 0.57 -1.68
N ALA A 26 -6.15 0.30 -2.93
CA ALA A 26 -7.38 -0.45 -3.21
C ALA A 26 -7.31 -1.90 -2.70
N VAL A 27 -6.13 -2.52 -2.74
CA VAL A 27 -5.92 -3.83 -2.11
C VAL A 27 -6.00 -3.74 -0.59
N LEU A 28 -5.39 -2.72 0.02
CA LEU A 28 -5.49 -2.44 1.45
C LEU A 28 -6.95 -2.27 1.88
N ASP A 29 -7.70 -1.42 1.20
CA ASP A 29 -9.11 -1.13 1.51
C ASP A 29 -9.97 -2.39 1.45
N ALA A 30 -9.83 -3.18 0.38
CA ALA A 30 -10.60 -4.40 0.20
C ALA A 30 -10.29 -5.47 1.27
N LEU A 31 -9.06 -5.51 1.77
CA LEU A 31 -8.66 -6.39 2.86
C LEU A 31 -9.17 -5.89 4.21
N LEU A 32 -9.06 -4.59 4.49
CA LEU A 32 -9.56 -3.98 5.72
C LEU A 32 -11.09 -4.04 5.84
N GLU A 33 -11.81 -4.00 4.72
CA GLU A 33 -13.27 -4.18 4.70
C GLU A 33 -13.67 -5.56 5.21
N GLN A 34 -12.88 -6.60 4.93
CA GLN A 34 -13.16 -7.97 5.32
C GLN A 34 -12.58 -8.34 6.68
N ASP A 35 -11.35 -7.88 6.95
CA ASP A 35 -10.63 -8.11 8.19
C ASP A 35 -9.93 -6.80 8.60
N PRO A 36 -10.52 -6.04 9.54
CA PRO A 36 -9.95 -4.79 10.04
C PRO A 36 -8.56 -4.95 10.71
N MET A 37 -8.15 -6.17 11.04
CA MET A 37 -6.84 -6.48 11.61
C MET A 37 -5.82 -6.92 10.56
N SER A 38 -6.16 -6.83 9.27
CA SER A 38 -5.24 -7.14 8.18
C SER A 38 -3.95 -6.31 8.27
N ARG A 39 -2.81 -6.98 8.09
CA ARG A 39 -1.51 -6.34 7.92
C ARG A 39 -1.15 -6.40 6.45
N VAL A 40 -1.01 -5.23 5.84
CA VAL A 40 -0.87 -5.11 4.39
C VAL A 40 0.32 -4.21 4.09
N ALA A 41 1.36 -4.80 3.51
CA ALA A 41 2.45 -4.10 2.84
C ALA A 41 2.37 -4.48 1.35
N CYS A 42 1.45 -3.83 0.63
CA CYS A 42 1.18 -4.11 -0.77
C CYS A 42 1.93 -3.12 -1.66
N GLU A 43 2.88 -3.61 -2.44
CA GLU A 43 3.67 -2.84 -3.37
C GLU A 43 3.21 -3.09 -4.80
N THR A 44 3.09 -2.02 -5.59
CA THR A 44 2.69 -2.13 -6.99
C THR A 44 3.75 -1.50 -7.87
N ALA A 45 4.15 -2.21 -8.92
CA ALA A 45 4.98 -1.70 -10.00
C ALA A 45 4.29 -1.92 -11.34
N ILE A 46 4.22 -0.89 -12.17
CA ILE A 46 3.59 -0.99 -13.50
C ILE A 46 4.55 -0.60 -14.61
N THR A 47 4.34 -1.20 -15.77
CA THR A 47 5.01 -0.83 -17.01
C THR A 47 4.14 -1.24 -18.21
N THR A 48 4.64 -1.11 -19.44
CA THR A 48 3.89 -1.39 -20.66
C THR A 48 3.25 -2.78 -20.64
N GLY A 49 1.92 -2.81 -20.53
CA GLY A 49 1.13 -4.03 -20.55
C GLY A 49 1.28 -4.93 -19.33
N LEU A 50 1.89 -4.46 -18.23
CA LEU A 50 2.15 -5.28 -17.05
C LEU A 50 1.88 -4.50 -15.75
N VAL A 51 1.20 -5.18 -14.81
CA VAL A 51 1.10 -4.81 -13.40
C VAL A 51 1.73 -5.93 -12.57
N LEU A 52 2.67 -5.59 -11.70
CA LEU A 52 3.21 -6.47 -10.67
C LEU A 52 2.69 -5.99 -9.32
N VAL A 53 1.94 -6.85 -8.64
CA VAL A 53 1.55 -6.67 -7.24
C VAL A 53 2.40 -7.62 -6.39
N MET A 54 3.14 -7.08 -5.43
CA MET A 54 4.06 -7.82 -4.59
C MET A 54 4.08 -7.32 -3.15
N GLY A 55 4.71 -8.05 -2.24
CA GLY A 55 4.84 -7.66 -0.84
C GLY A 55 4.25 -8.69 0.12
N GLU A 56 3.84 -8.22 1.30
CA GLU A 56 3.51 -9.09 2.43
C GLU A 56 2.11 -8.77 2.97
N ILE A 57 1.22 -9.78 2.98
CA ILE A 57 -0.15 -9.65 3.48
C ILE A 57 -0.44 -10.74 4.51
N THR A 58 -0.94 -10.33 5.67
CA THR A 58 -1.50 -11.23 6.68
C THR A 58 -2.94 -10.82 6.97
N THR A 59 -3.89 -11.70 6.66
CA THR A 59 -5.33 -11.41 6.74
C THR A 59 -6.13 -12.71 6.86
N ASN A 60 -7.31 -12.64 7.45
CA ASN A 60 -8.31 -13.72 7.40
C ASN A 60 -9.30 -13.55 6.23
N GLY A 61 -9.26 -12.42 5.53
CA GLY A 61 -10.08 -12.12 4.37
C GLY A 61 -9.54 -12.76 3.08
N TYR A 62 -10.33 -12.70 2.01
CA TYR A 62 -9.88 -13.06 0.67
C TYR A 62 -10.32 -11.99 -0.33
N VAL A 63 -9.36 -11.49 -1.12
CA VAL A 63 -9.62 -10.51 -2.17
C VAL A 63 -9.14 -11.03 -3.52
N ASP A 64 -9.88 -10.72 -4.58
CA ASP A 64 -9.45 -10.97 -5.94
C ASP A 64 -8.58 -9.80 -6.44
N ILE A 65 -7.26 -9.95 -6.26
CA ILE A 65 -6.26 -8.94 -6.64
C ILE A 65 -6.34 -8.61 -8.14
N GLN A 66 -6.58 -9.60 -9.01
CA GLN A 66 -6.69 -9.38 -10.45
C GLN A 66 -7.87 -8.46 -10.77
N LYS A 67 -9.01 -8.71 -10.12
CA LYS A 67 -10.20 -7.89 -10.30
C LYS A 67 -9.97 -6.47 -9.79
N ILE A 68 -9.44 -6.31 -8.57
CA ILE A 68 -9.16 -5.00 -7.97
C ILE A 68 -8.25 -4.18 -8.89
N VAL A 69 -7.10 -4.73 -9.29
CA VAL A 69 -6.16 -4.06 -10.20
C VAL A 69 -6.86 -3.54 -11.46
N ARG A 70 -7.65 -4.40 -12.12
CA ARG A 70 -8.32 -4.03 -13.38
C ARG A 70 -9.42 -3.00 -13.18
N ASP A 71 -10.16 -3.10 -12.09
CA ASP A 71 -11.23 -2.15 -11.77
C ASP A 71 -10.65 -0.78 -11.44
N THR A 72 -9.59 -0.70 -10.62
CA THR A 72 -8.87 0.54 -10.32
C THR A 72 -8.34 1.20 -11.59
N ILE A 73 -7.67 0.45 -12.48
CA ILE A 73 -7.14 0.99 -13.75
C ILE A 73 -8.29 1.52 -14.65
N ARG A 74 -9.43 0.84 -14.65
CA ARG A 74 -10.61 1.26 -15.43
C ARG A 74 -11.25 2.52 -14.87
N GLU A 75 -11.33 2.65 -13.55
CA GLU A 75 -11.85 3.84 -12.87
C GLU A 75 -11.00 5.08 -13.16
N ILE A 76 -9.68 4.93 -13.23
CA ILE A 76 -8.73 5.97 -13.65
C ILE A 76 -8.92 6.36 -15.14
N GLY A 77 -9.52 5.47 -15.95
CA GLY A 77 -9.86 5.73 -17.35
C GLY A 77 -9.01 5.00 -18.40
N TYR A 78 -8.14 4.08 -18.01
CA TYR A 78 -7.36 3.25 -18.94
C TYR A 78 -8.17 2.04 -19.42
N ASP A 79 -9.15 2.30 -20.29
CA ASP A 79 -10.11 1.32 -20.81
C ASP A 79 -9.91 0.94 -22.29
N LYS A 80 -8.91 1.54 -22.95
CA LYS A 80 -8.60 1.35 -24.38
C LYS A 80 -7.11 1.32 -24.63
N SER A 81 -6.69 0.37 -25.45
CA SER A 81 -5.29 0.18 -25.85
C SER A 81 -4.65 1.41 -26.53
N ASP A 82 -5.44 2.29 -27.16
CA ASP A 82 -4.96 3.53 -27.80
C ASP A 82 -4.29 4.50 -26.81
N TYR A 83 -4.55 4.38 -25.51
CA TYR A 83 -3.93 5.21 -24.47
C TYR A 83 -2.53 4.70 -24.07
N GLY A 84 -2.07 3.58 -24.63
CA GLY A 84 -0.79 2.94 -24.31
C GLY A 84 -0.84 1.98 -23.11
N PHE A 85 -1.97 1.94 -22.39
CA PHE A 85 -2.24 1.02 -21.29
C PHE A 85 -3.75 0.75 -21.20
N ASP A 86 -4.14 -0.47 -20.84
CA ASP A 86 -5.54 -0.92 -20.91
C ASP A 86 -5.81 -2.02 -19.87
N ALA A 87 -6.76 -1.75 -18.98
CA ALA A 87 -7.20 -2.67 -17.92
C ALA A 87 -7.65 -4.03 -18.43
N ASN A 88 -8.10 -4.12 -19.68
CA ASN A 88 -8.66 -5.35 -20.24
C ASN A 88 -7.57 -6.25 -20.85
N THR A 89 -6.40 -5.69 -21.21
CA THR A 89 -5.35 -6.43 -21.91
C THR A 89 -4.04 -6.51 -21.14
N CYS A 90 -3.84 -5.71 -20.09
CA CYS A 90 -2.63 -5.80 -19.27
C CYS A 90 -2.52 -7.16 -18.56
N GLY A 91 -1.31 -7.69 -18.52
CA GLY A 91 -0.96 -8.79 -17.63
C GLY A 91 -0.91 -8.29 -16.19
N VAL A 92 -1.37 -9.13 -15.26
CA VAL A 92 -1.26 -8.85 -13.82
C VAL A 92 -0.56 -10.04 -13.19
N ILE A 93 0.55 -9.79 -12.52
CA ILE A 93 1.34 -10.79 -11.79
C ILE A 93 1.17 -10.49 -10.31
N VAL A 94 0.88 -11.53 -9.54
CA VAL A 94 0.73 -11.45 -8.08
C VAL A 94 1.84 -12.29 -7.45
N ALA A 95 2.66 -11.64 -6.64
CA ALA A 95 3.79 -12.21 -5.92
C ALA A 95 3.74 -11.76 -4.46
N LEU A 96 2.68 -12.19 -3.76
CA LEU A 96 2.40 -11.86 -2.36
C LEU A 96 2.79 -13.03 -1.45
N ASP A 97 3.41 -12.72 -0.32
CA ASP A 97 3.75 -13.67 0.74
C ASP A 97 3.07 -13.27 2.07
N GLU A 98 3.12 -14.15 3.07
CA GLU A 98 2.74 -13.80 4.44
C GLU A 98 3.82 -12.94 5.11
N GLN A 99 3.42 -12.09 6.06
CA GLN A 99 4.37 -11.29 6.83
C GLN A 99 5.36 -12.18 7.59
N SER A 100 6.63 -11.75 7.64
CA SER A 100 7.63 -12.43 8.46
C SER A 100 7.23 -12.49 9.94
N LYS A 101 7.34 -13.68 10.55
CA LYS A 101 7.08 -13.88 11.99
C LYS A 101 8.00 -13.04 12.88
N ASP A 102 9.20 -12.73 12.42
CA ASP A 102 10.15 -11.90 13.17
C ASP A 102 9.65 -10.45 13.25
N ILE A 103 9.04 -9.94 12.17
CA ILE A 103 8.40 -8.62 12.13
C ILE A 103 7.14 -8.64 13.00
N ALA A 104 6.29 -9.67 12.84
CA ALA A 104 5.06 -9.81 13.60
C ALA A 104 5.33 -9.81 15.11
N MET A 105 6.35 -10.53 15.58
CA MET A 105 6.76 -10.53 16.99
C MET A 105 7.16 -9.14 17.49
N GLY A 106 7.77 -8.30 16.65
CA GLY A 106 8.12 -6.91 16.99
C GLY A 106 6.90 -6.01 17.15
N VAL A 107 5.91 -6.19 16.29
CA VAL A 107 4.67 -5.38 16.26
C VAL A 107 3.66 -5.85 17.32
N ASP A 108 3.43 -7.16 17.43
CA ASP A 108 2.44 -7.79 18.32
C ASP A 108 2.65 -7.45 19.79
N SER A 109 3.89 -7.19 20.17
CA SER A 109 4.24 -6.82 21.55
C SER A 109 5.43 -5.88 21.52
N SER A 110 5.20 -4.65 21.97
CA SER A 110 6.22 -3.61 22.09
C SER A 110 7.38 -4.04 23.01
N LEU A 111 8.49 -3.32 22.91
CA LEU A 111 9.67 -3.57 23.75
C LEU A 111 9.36 -3.29 25.22
N GLU A 112 8.59 -2.23 25.49
CA GLU A 112 8.20 -1.78 26.82
C GLU A 112 7.36 -2.82 27.56
N VAL A 113 6.47 -3.51 26.83
CA VAL A 113 5.70 -4.64 27.37
C VAL A 113 6.60 -5.85 27.64
N LYS A 114 7.49 -6.19 26.70
CA LYS A 114 8.45 -7.30 26.86
C LYS A 114 9.38 -7.09 28.06
N GLU A 115 9.80 -5.86 28.33
CA GLU A 115 10.67 -5.49 29.44
C GLU A 115 9.91 -5.21 30.76
N ASN A 116 8.59 -5.36 30.78
CA ASN A 116 7.71 -5.06 31.93
C ASN A 116 7.81 -3.61 32.44
N VAL A 117 8.14 -2.66 31.55
CA VAL A 117 8.30 -1.23 31.87
C VAL A 117 6.96 -0.49 31.75
N ALA A 118 6.05 -0.98 30.90
CA ALA A 118 4.69 -0.45 30.75
C ALA A 118 3.64 -1.56 30.78
N LYS A 119 2.46 -1.27 31.34
CA LYS A 119 1.27 -2.15 31.34
C LYS A 119 0.06 -1.50 30.69
N ASP A 120 0.28 -0.35 30.04
CA ASP A 120 -0.77 0.38 29.34
C ASP A 120 -1.13 -0.34 28.04
N GLU A 121 -2.41 -0.49 27.75
CA GLU A 121 -2.88 -1.11 26.51
C GLU A 121 -2.45 -0.28 25.29
N ASP A 122 -2.35 1.05 25.45
CA ASP A 122 -1.93 1.97 24.39
C ASP A 122 -0.44 1.81 24.01
N LEU A 123 0.36 1.19 24.88
CA LEU A 123 1.78 0.92 24.65
C LEU A 123 2.04 -0.53 24.24
N SER A 124 1.00 -1.31 23.94
CA SER A 124 1.14 -2.74 23.64
C SER A 124 1.71 -3.04 22.25
N ILE A 125 1.51 -2.16 21.27
CA ILE A 125 1.91 -2.35 19.88
C ILE A 125 3.25 -1.66 19.62
N GLY A 126 4.22 -2.42 19.09
CA GLY A 126 5.51 -1.88 18.66
C GLY A 126 5.43 -1.22 17.28
N ALA A 127 6.34 -0.29 17.00
CA ALA A 127 6.53 0.20 15.64
C ALA A 127 6.99 -0.96 14.73
N GLY A 128 6.44 -1.04 13.51
CA GLY A 128 6.78 -2.10 12.55
C GLY A 128 8.17 -1.96 11.92
N ASP A 129 8.72 -0.76 11.92
CA ASP A 129 10.09 -0.47 11.52
C ASP A 129 10.59 0.80 12.26
N GLN A 130 11.89 1.07 12.17
CA GLN A 130 12.46 2.36 12.54
C GLN A 130 11.91 3.48 11.63
N GLY A 131 11.75 4.69 12.16
CA GLY A 131 11.20 5.79 11.36
C GLY A 131 11.44 7.17 11.93
N MET A 132 11.24 8.17 11.07
CA MET A 132 11.27 9.59 11.41
C MET A 132 10.11 10.28 10.68
N MET A 133 9.31 11.06 11.40
CA MET A 133 8.12 11.73 10.88
C MET A 133 8.23 13.25 11.08
N PHE A 134 7.80 14.01 10.07
CA PHE A 134 7.71 15.48 10.12
C PHE A 134 6.28 15.92 9.88
N GLY A 135 5.77 16.85 10.69
CA GLY A 135 4.50 17.54 10.47
C GLY A 135 4.74 19.02 10.11
N TYR A 136 3.97 19.57 9.19
CA TYR A 136 4.03 20.97 8.76
C TYR A 136 2.62 21.57 8.75
N ALA A 137 2.47 22.85 9.11
CA ALA A 137 1.20 23.59 9.16
C ALA A 137 1.39 25.04 8.68
#